data_AF-A0A7X8FT62-F1
#
_entry.id   AF-A0A7X8FT62-F1
#
_cell.length_a   1.000
_cell.length_b   1.000
_cell.length_c   1.000
_cell.angle_alpha   90.00
_cell.angle_beta   90.00
_cell.angle_gamma   90.00
#
_symmetry.space_group_name_H-M   'P 1'
#
loop_
_entity.id
_entity.type
_entity.pdbx_description
1 polymer ?
#
loop_
_entity_poly.entity_id
_entity_poly.type
_entity_poly.pdbx_seq_one_letter_code
_entity_poly.pdbx_strand_id
1 'polypeptide(L)'
;MDNLDLDPELAALLEDIPDTPVKKTPSIKKESLFSSSAAAIGEGPSGPEDVDLTESSFTKIEKFFADKPHAIFSDPAYYKKVLGNENESANRLHGLLTKFLTCQDPKDRSVYRQQLITAYWDFMSNIALKTGSGKVTKEKQYALRFGLLLPTLLTDEHRLLFSKVIEENTTREAVYYIDEWLRAIGSGKIGPSTTDEVKSKKKDDSARFQQLLSKAQGKLQSAENLLRAKSEERSRIEDVLKNSIETITVHDSLTGFAGVKTCYTEQQKRTLGDMGEIVRQLLSVDKELQKLSEDYSIAESDVRSLQQKV
;
A
#
# COMPACT_ATOMS: atom_id res chain seq x y z
N MET A 1 -25.06 -40.18 -19.08
CA MET A 1 -23.97 -39.35 -19.62
C MET A 1 -23.06 -39.03 -18.45
N ASP A 2 -22.00 -39.82 -18.38
CA ASP A 2 -20.64 -39.47 -17.97
C ASP A 2 -20.44 -38.32 -16.99
N ASN A 3 -20.06 -38.74 -15.78
CA ASN A 3 -19.03 -38.20 -14.88
C ASN A 3 -18.52 -36.78 -15.20
N LEU A 4 -18.99 -35.81 -14.42
CA LEU A 4 -18.10 -34.79 -13.88
C LEU A 4 -17.73 -35.24 -12.47
N ASP A 5 -16.50 -35.74 -12.37
CA ASP A 5 -15.81 -36.12 -11.14
C ASP A 5 -15.66 -34.85 -10.27
N LEU A 6 -16.67 -34.60 -9.44
CA LEU A 6 -16.67 -33.53 -8.45
C LEU A 6 -15.95 -34.04 -7.21
N ASP A 7 -14.92 -33.29 -6.81
CA ASP A 7 -14.07 -33.55 -5.65
C ASP A 7 -14.93 -33.85 -4.40
N PRO A 8 -14.74 -34.99 -3.73
CA PRO A 8 -15.53 -35.38 -2.56
C PRO A 8 -15.45 -34.37 -1.40
N GLU A 9 -14.44 -33.50 -1.33
CA GLU A 9 -14.41 -32.40 -0.35
C GLU A 9 -15.40 -31.26 -0.66
N LEU A 10 -15.72 -31.02 -1.94
CA LEU A 10 -16.67 -29.99 -2.36
C LEU A 10 -18.13 -30.42 -2.16
N ALA A 11 -18.40 -31.73 -2.26
CA ALA A 11 -19.72 -32.29 -1.97
C ALA A 11 -20.07 -32.18 -0.47
N ALA A 12 -19.09 -32.39 0.42
CA ALA A 12 -19.26 -32.27 1.86
C ALA A 12 -19.55 -30.82 2.34
N LEU A 13 -19.12 -29.82 1.57
CA LEU A 13 -19.31 -28.40 1.92
C LEU A 13 -20.72 -27.87 1.59
N LEU A 14 -21.50 -28.61 0.78
CA LEU A 14 -22.81 -28.20 0.28
C LEU A 14 -23.99 -28.85 1.02
N GLU A 15 -23.76 -29.87 1.84
CA GLU A 15 -24.83 -30.58 2.58
C GLU A 15 -25.24 -29.91 3.91
N ASP A 16 -24.46 -28.96 4.44
CA ASP A 16 -24.64 -28.42 5.81
C ASP A 16 -25.33 -27.05 5.91
N ILE A 17 -26.16 -26.67 4.93
CA ILE A 17 -27.01 -25.48 5.04
C ILE A 17 -28.47 -25.92 5.27
N PRO A 18 -28.96 -25.98 6.52
CA PRO A 18 -30.37 -26.25 6.77
C PRO A 18 -31.23 -25.04 6.42
N ASP A 19 -32.11 -25.23 5.44
CA ASP A 19 -33.23 -24.36 5.11
C ASP A 19 -34.26 -24.35 6.26
N THR A 20 -34.34 -23.26 7.02
CA THR A 20 -35.55 -22.92 7.79
C THR A 20 -35.84 -21.41 7.75
N PRO A 21 -37.11 -21.01 7.53
CA PRO A 21 -37.47 -19.60 7.33
C PRO A 21 -37.77 -18.93 8.66
N VAL A 22 -36.93 -17.98 9.10
CA VAL A 22 -37.22 -17.15 10.29
C VAL A 22 -37.60 -15.72 9.86
N LYS A 23 -38.85 -15.36 10.15
CA LYS A 23 -39.43 -14.01 9.99
C LYS A 23 -38.55 -12.96 10.66
N LYS A 24 -38.12 -11.95 9.88
CA LYS A 24 -37.47 -10.74 10.40
C LYS A 24 -38.49 -9.79 11.04
N THR A 25 -38.35 -9.57 12.33
CA THR A 25 -38.68 -8.28 12.97
C THR A 25 -37.65 -8.05 14.08
N PRO A 26 -36.71 -7.10 13.95
CA PRO A 26 -35.79 -6.80 15.03
C PRO A 26 -36.48 -5.86 16.02
N SER A 27 -36.91 -6.39 17.17
CA SER A 27 -37.17 -5.57 18.35
C SER A 27 -35.96 -5.66 19.27
N ILE A 28 -35.01 -4.73 19.12
CA ILE A 28 -33.88 -4.61 20.06
C ILE A 28 -34.44 -4.06 21.37
N LYS A 29 -34.51 -4.90 22.41
CA LYS A 29 -34.81 -4.46 23.77
C LYS A 29 -33.65 -3.62 24.28
N LYS A 30 -33.96 -2.40 24.76
CA LYS A 30 -32.97 -1.41 25.23
C LYS A 30 -32.06 -1.89 26.36
N GLU A 31 -32.44 -2.97 27.05
CA GLU A 31 -31.63 -3.61 28.10
C GLU A 31 -30.35 -4.27 27.55
N SER A 32 -30.33 -4.68 26.27
CA SER A 32 -29.17 -5.31 25.62
C SER A 32 -28.08 -4.31 25.21
N LEU A 33 -28.35 -3.00 25.26
CA LEU A 33 -27.40 -1.96 24.84
C LEU A 33 -26.43 -1.55 25.96
N PHE A 34 -26.60 -2.07 27.18
CA PHE A 34 -25.82 -1.65 28.35
C PHE A 34 -25.25 -2.80 29.20
N SER A 35 -25.33 -4.06 28.74
CA SER A 35 -24.69 -5.18 29.44
C SER A 35 -23.45 -5.63 28.67
N SER A 36 -22.31 -5.07 29.04
CA SER A 36 -20.98 -5.45 28.53
C SER A 36 -20.34 -6.51 29.42
N SER A 37 -20.99 -7.67 29.60
CA SER A 37 -20.29 -8.84 30.15
C SER A 37 -20.52 -10.05 29.25
N ALA A 38 -19.41 -10.66 28.83
CA ALA A 38 -19.37 -11.89 28.04
C ALA A 38 -20.07 -13.07 28.74
N ALA A 39 -20.36 -12.94 30.04
CA ALA A 39 -21.12 -13.91 30.83
C ALA A 39 -22.56 -14.15 30.33
N ALA A 40 -23.13 -13.26 29.49
CA ALA A 40 -24.48 -13.44 28.97
C ALA A 40 -24.61 -14.38 27.76
N ILE A 41 -23.51 -14.78 27.12
CA ILE A 41 -23.54 -15.48 25.81
C ILE A 41 -23.22 -16.99 25.90
N GLY A 42 -22.69 -17.50 27.01
CA GLY A 42 -22.59 -18.95 27.23
C GLY A 42 -21.71 -19.70 26.22
N GLU A 43 -20.58 -19.11 25.80
CA GLU A 43 -19.59 -19.76 24.92
C GLU A 43 -18.26 -19.97 25.65
N GLY A 44 -17.81 -21.24 25.74
CA GLY A 44 -16.41 -21.68 25.81
C GLY A 44 -15.53 -21.24 27.00
N PRO A 45 -14.36 -21.86 27.21
CA PRO A 45 -13.49 -21.51 28.33
C PRO A 45 -12.84 -20.14 28.12
N SER A 46 -13.06 -19.24 29.08
CA SER A 46 -12.39 -17.96 29.32
C SER A 46 -10.88 -18.04 29.00
N GLY A 47 -10.41 -17.32 27.99
CA GLY A 47 -8.97 -17.16 27.74
C GLY A 47 -8.33 -16.19 28.75
N PRO A 48 -6.99 -16.04 28.80
CA PRO A 48 -6.36 -14.98 29.61
C PRO A 48 -6.81 -13.56 29.23
N GLU A 49 -7.42 -13.39 28.06
CA GLU A 49 -8.12 -12.20 27.60
C GLU A 49 -9.39 -11.85 28.40
N ASP A 50 -10.04 -12.84 29.02
CA ASP A 50 -11.28 -12.68 29.77
C ASP A 50 -10.96 -12.53 31.26
N VAL A 51 -10.66 -11.29 31.67
CA VAL A 51 -10.26 -10.97 33.04
C VAL A 51 -11.45 -11.13 34.00
N ASP A 52 -11.29 -11.97 35.02
CA ASP A 52 -12.24 -12.08 36.12
C ASP A 52 -12.10 -10.88 37.07
N LEU A 53 -13.02 -9.94 36.98
CA LEU A 53 -13.05 -8.75 37.82
C LEU A 53 -13.46 -9.03 39.27
N THR A 54 -13.80 -10.27 39.62
CA THR A 54 -14.11 -10.67 41.00
C THR A 54 -12.86 -10.99 41.81
N GLU A 55 -11.73 -11.24 41.16
CA GLU A 55 -10.45 -11.48 41.84
C GLU A 55 -9.81 -10.16 42.29
N SER A 56 -9.41 -10.10 43.57
CA SER A 56 -8.80 -8.91 44.17
C SER A 56 -7.28 -8.86 44.10
N SER A 57 -6.62 -9.95 43.67
CA SER A 57 -5.16 -10.06 43.65
C SER A 57 -4.68 -11.16 42.72
N PHE A 58 -3.53 -10.93 42.07
CA PHE A 58 -2.85 -11.91 41.23
C PHE A 58 -2.45 -13.20 41.97
N THR A 59 -2.41 -14.30 41.23
CA THR A 59 -1.89 -15.59 41.70
C THR A 59 -0.43 -15.46 42.11
N LYS A 60 -0.07 -16.07 43.26
CA LYS A 60 1.30 -16.06 43.75
C LYS A 60 2.22 -16.81 42.78
N ILE A 61 3.30 -16.16 42.36
CA ILE A 61 4.34 -16.76 41.51
C ILE A 61 5.19 -17.71 42.36
N GLU A 62 5.12 -19.01 42.08
CA GLU A 62 5.95 -20.03 42.74
C GLU A 62 7.20 -20.39 41.93
N LYS A 63 7.13 -20.22 40.60
CA LYS A 63 8.19 -20.61 39.67
C LYS A 63 8.59 -19.45 38.77
N PHE A 64 9.84 -19.01 38.89
CA PHE A 64 10.38 -17.89 38.11
C PHE A 64 11.07 -18.35 36.81
N PHE A 65 11.52 -19.60 36.76
CA PHE A 65 12.30 -20.15 35.66
C PHE A 65 11.87 -21.59 35.34
N ALA A 66 11.94 -21.96 34.06
CA ALA A 66 11.81 -23.33 33.62
C ALA A 66 12.98 -24.19 34.12
N ASP A 67 12.70 -25.46 34.44
CA ASP A 67 13.70 -26.37 34.99
C ASP A 67 14.78 -26.71 33.96
N LYS A 68 14.39 -26.77 32.68
CA LYS A 68 15.27 -27.09 31.56
C LYS A 68 15.41 -25.87 30.64
N PRO A 69 16.63 -25.37 30.40
CA PRO A 69 16.86 -24.31 29.42
C PRO A 69 16.63 -24.83 28.00
N HIS A 70 16.03 -24.01 27.13
CA HIS A 70 15.95 -24.33 25.71
C HIS A 70 17.30 -24.12 25.01
N ALA A 71 17.54 -24.80 23.88
CA ALA A 71 18.82 -24.75 23.16
C ALA A 71 18.93 -23.65 22.08
N ILE A 72 17.88 -22.84 21.89
CA ILE A 72 17.76 -21.91 20.74
C ILE A 72 18.93 -20.91 20.66
N PHE A 73 19.37 -20.33 21.77
CA PHE A 73 20.47 -19.35 21.78
C PHE A 73 21.86 -19.97 21.62
N SER A 74 21.97 -21.30 21.75
CA SER A 74 23.22 -22.03 21.54
C SER A 74 23.39 -22.47 20.08
N ASP A 75 22.36 -22.30 19.24
CA ASP A 75 22.42 -22.64 17.82
C ASP A 75 23.29 -21.65 17.04
N PRO A 76 24.40 -22.08 16.42
CA PRO A 76 25.24 -21.22 15.59
C PRO A 76 24.48 -20.59 14.40
N ALA A 77 23.39 -21.23 13.95
CA ALA A 77 22.56 -20.73 12.86
C ALA A 77 21.48 -19.75 13.32
N TYR A 78 21.35 -19.43 14.62
CA TYR A 78 20.29 -18.56 15.17
C TYR A 78 20.15 -17.25 14.39
N TYR A 79 21.25 -16.51 14.20
CA TYR A 79 21.24 -15.23 13.50
C TYR A 79 20.73 -15.37 12.06
N LYS A 80 21.16 -16.42 11.34
CA LYS A 80 20.73 -16.70 9.97
C LYS A 80 19.25 -17.08 9.92
N LYS A 81 18.76 -17.84 10.90
CA LYS A 81 17.33 -18.22 11.01
C LYS A 81 16.43 -17.03 11.31
N VAL A 82 16.88 -16.11 12.17
CA VAL A 82 16.15 -14.85 12.46
C VAL A 82 16.04 -13.99 11.20
N LEU A 83 17.13 -13.84 10.42
CA LEU A 83 17.11 -13.04 9.18
C LEU A 83 16.43 -13.73 7.99
N GLY A 84 16.23 -15.05 8.05
CA GLY A 84 15.68 -15.83 6.94
C GLY A 84 14.29 -15.35 6.51
N ASN A 85 14.03 -15.34 5.21
CA ASN A 85 12.74 -14.96 4.61
C ASN A 85 12.28 -13.50 4.87
N GLU A 86 13.20 -12.59 5.18
CA GLU A 86 12.94 -11.14 5.37
C GLU A 86 13.66 -10.23 4.33
N ASN A 87 14.21 -10.86 3.28
CA ASN A 87 14.87 -10.31 2.09
C ASN A 87 15.45 -8.89 2.24
N GLU A 88 14.73 -7.84 1.83
CA GLU A 88 15.27 -6.48 1.73
C GLU A 88 15.65 -5.88 3.09
N SER A 89 14.77 -6.01 4.10
CA SER A 89 15.00 -5.47 5.44
C SER A 89 16.12 -6.21 6.17
N ALA A 90 16.18 -7.54 6.04
CA ALA A 90 17.26 -8.36 6.60
C ALA A 90 18.61 -8.09 5.94
N ASN A 91 18.66 -7.97 4.60
CA ASN A 91 19.90 -7.70 3.88
C ASN A 91 20.47 -6.33 4.25
N ARG A 92 19.60 -5.31 4.37
CA ARG A 92 19.98 -3.97 4.82
C ARG A 92 20.53 -4.00 6.24
N LEU A 93 19.83 -4.68 7.16
CA LEU A 93 20.25 -4.82 8.55
C LEU A 93 21.61 -5.53 8.66
N HIS A 94 21.79 -6.65 7.96
CA HIS A 94 23.05 -7.39 7.93
C HIS A 94 24.20 -6.54 7.37
N GLY A 95 23.98 -5.85 6.25
CA GLY A 95 24.99 -5.00 5.63
C GLY A 95 25.43 -3.85 6.54
N LEU A 96 24.48 -3.20 7.23
CA LEU A 96 24.79 -2.12 8.18
C LEU A 96 25.49 -2.64 9.44
N LEU A 97 25.06 -3.79 9.96
CA LEU A 97 25.68 -4.40 11.13
C LEU A 97 27.13 -4.78 10.85
N THR A 98 27.41 -5.39 9.70
CA THR A 98 28.78 -5.71 9.28
C THR A 98 29.64 -4.45 9.21
N LYS A 99 29.15 -3.39 8.55
CA LYS A 99 29.86 -2.10 8.49
C LYS A 99 30.12 -1.51 9.87
N PHE A 100 29.13 -1.55 10.77
CA PHE A 100 29.26 -1.04 12.13
C PHE A 100 30.31 -1.80 12.95
N LEU A 101 30.37 -3.14 12.81
CA LEU A 101 31.31 -3.99 13.53
C LEU A 101 32.74 -3.87 13.00
N THR A 102 32.92 -3.66 11.69
CA THR A 102 34.25 -3.57 11.07
C THR A 102 34.80 -2.14 11.04
N CYS A 103 33.99 -1.13 11.34
CA CYS A 103 34.39 0.28 11.30
C CYS A 103 35.42 0.63 12.39
N GLN A 104 36.53 1.23 11.97
CA GLN A 104 37.60 1.68 12.86
C GLN A 104 37.50 3.18 13.21
N ASP A 105 36.87 4.00 12.36
CA ASP A 105 36.71 5.45 12.60
C ASP A 105 35.53 5.70 13.56
N PRO A 106 35.75 6.37 14.71
CA PRO A 106 34.69 6.73 15.65
C PRO A 106 33.53 7.55 15.07
N LYS A 107 33.80 8.43 14.08
CA LYS A 107 32.77 9.29 13.47
C LYS A 107 31.84 8.48 12.59
N ASP A 108 32.39 7.67 11.69
CA ASP A 108 31.62 6.78 10.82
C ASP A 108 30.86 5.73 11.64
N ARG A 109 31.45 5.24 12.73
CA ARG A 109 30.80 4.30 13.65
C ARG A 109 29.54 4.89 14.27
N SER A 110 29.53 6.18 14.59
CA SER A 110 28.33 6.89 15.07
C SER A 110 27.23 6.95 14.01
N VAL A 111 27.61 7.25 12.75
CA VAL A 111 26.67 7.28 11.63
C VAL A 111 26.06 5.90 11.38
N TYR A 112 26.90 4.85 11.33
CA TYR A 112 26.41 3.48 11.17
C TYR A 112 25.52 3.03 12.33
N ARG A 113 25.80 3.46 13.57
CA ARG A 113 24.93 3.19 14.72
C ARG A 113 23.53 3.75 14.50
N GLN A 114 23.42 5.00 14.08
CA GLN A 114 22.12 5.64 13.86
C GLN A 114 21.34 4.93 12.74
N GLN A 115 22.02 4.59 11.64
CA GLN A 115 21.42 3.84 10.54
C GLN A 115 20.99 2.43 10.95
N LEU A 116 21.80 1.77 11.78
CA LEU A 116 21.55 0.44 12.30
C LEU A 116 20.31 0.42 13.21
N ILE A 117 20.13 1.42 14.08
CA ILE A 117 18.95 1.53 14.94
C ILE A 117 17.68 1.60 14.09
N THR A 118 17.66 2.45 13.06
CA THR A 118 16.49 2.56 12.16
C THR A 118 16.23 1.25 11.41
N ALA A 119 17.28 0.65 10.84
CA ALA A 119 17.15 -0.62 10.11
C ALA A 119 16.71 -1.79 11.01
N TYR A 120 17.14 -1.79 12.28
CA TYR A 120 16.71 -2.76 13.27
C TYR A 120 15.21 -2.66 13.53
N TRP A 121 14.69 -1.46 13.80
CA TRP A 121 13.26 -1.29 14.07
C TRP A 121 12.38 -1.59 12.86
N ASP A 122 12.84 -1.26 11.65
CA ASP A 122 12.17 -1.65 10.40
C ASP A 122 12.07 -3.18 10.26
N PHE A 123 13.18 -3.89 10.49
CA PHE A 123 13.22 -5.35 10.51
C PHE A 123 12.30 -5.96 11.59
N MET A 124 12.36 -5.45 12.83
CA MET A 124 11.52 -5.94 13.93
C MET A 124 10.03 -5.69 13.67
N SER A 125 9.67 -4.58 13.02
CA SER A 125 8.29 -4.28 12.62
C SER A 125 7.76 -5.31 11.62
N ASN A 126 8.57 -5.74 10.65
CA ASN A 126 8.20 -6.80 9.71
C ASN A 126 7.97 -8.15 10.41
N ILE A 127 8.82 -8.49 11.39
CA ILE A 127 8.61 -9.70 12.22
C ILE A 127 7.32 -9.57 13.03
N ALA A 128 7.07 -8.43 13.68
CA ALA A 128 5.87 -8.18 14.49
C ALA A 128 4.57 -8.39 13.69
N LEU A 129 4.50 -7.90 12.45
CA LEU A 129 3.36 -8.13 11.56
C LEU A 129 3.13 -9.62 11.27
N LYS A 130 4.20 -10.37 11.02
CA LYS A 130 4.10 -11.83 10.82
C LYS A 130 3.69 -12.55 12.10
N THR A 131 4.13 -12.08 13.27
CA THR A 131 3.77 -12.67 14.56
C THR A 131 2.25 -12.65 14.78
N GLY A 132 1.60 -11.55 14.37
CA GLY A 132 0.15 -11.42 14.35
C GLY A 132 -0.57 -12.48 13.51
N SER A 133 0.07 -12.96 12.43
CA SER A 133 -0.47 -14.02 11.55
C SER A 133 -0.21 -15.46 12.02
N GLY A 134 0.53 -15.65 13.12
CA GLY A 134 0.88 -16.97 13.67
C GLY A 134 1.97 -17.74 12.90
N LYS A 135 2.53 -17.19 11.82
CA LYS A 135 3.48 -17.88 10.92
C LYS A 135 4.97 -17.71 11.28
N VAL A 136 5.29 -17.32 12.50
CA VAL A 136 6.65 -16.94 12.92
C VAL A 136 7.34 -18.07 13.66
N THR A 137 8.59 -18.37 13.28
CA THR A 137 9.42 -19.39 13.93
C THR A 137 9.81 -18.99 15.35
N LYS A 138 10.17 -19.96 16.20
CA LYS A 138 10.56 -19.68 17.59
C LYS A 138 11.73 -18.71 17.70
N GLU A 139 12.73 -18.79 16.82
CA GLU A 139 13.89 -17.90 16.84
C GLU A 139 13.48 -16.43 16.67
N LYS A 140 12.53 -16.17 15.76
CA LYS A 140 12.00 -14.83 15.53
C LYS A 140 11.09 -14.35 16.67
N GLN A 141 10.35 -15.27 17.30
CA GLN A 141 9.58 -14.95 18.51
C GLN A 141 10.52 -14.49 19.64
N TYR A 142 11.60 -15.22 19.89
CA TYR A 142 12.60 -14.85 20.89
C TYR A 142 13.38 -13.58 20.55
N ALA A 143 13.69 -13.36 19.27
CA ALA A 143 14.26 -12.10 18.82
C ALA A 143 13.33 -10.92 19.12
N LEU A 144 12.01 -11.08 18.92
CA LEU A 144 11.00 -10.06 19.25
C LEU A 144 10.82 -9.89 20.75
N ARG A 145 10.82 -11.00 21.52
CA ARG A 145 10.66 -11.02 22.97
C ARG A 145 11.76 -10.26 23.71
N PHE A 146 13.01 -10.47 23.32
CA PHE A 146 14.18 -9.94 24.04
C PHE A 146 14.98 -8.89 23.26
N GLY A 147 14.58 -8.60 22.02
CA GLY A 147 15.36 -7.73 21.14
C GLY A 147 16.73 -8.31 20.76
N LEU A 148 16.88 -9.63 20.77
CA LEU A 148 18.17 -10.31 20.65
C LEU A 148 18.41 -10.88 19.25
N LEU A 149 19.32 -10.26 18.49
CA LEU A 149 19.77 -10.76 17.18
C LEU A 149 21.02 -11.64 17.24
N LEU A 150 21.98 -11.30 18.10
CA LEU A 150 23.26 -11.99 18.23
C LEU A 150 23.42 -12.49 19.67
N PRO A 151 23.03 -13.73 19.97
CA PRO A 151 23.20 -14.32 21.31
C PRO A 151 24.66 -14.41 21.75
N THR A 152 25.60 -14.40 20.82
CA THR A 152 27.05 -14.43 21.07
C THR A 152 27.58 -13.16 21.73
N LEU A 153 26.81 -12.06 21.72
CA LEU A 153 27.17 -10.83 22.43
C LEU A 153 26.79 -10.88 23.93
N LEU A 154 26.00 -11.88 24.34
CA LEU A 154 25.65 -12.09 25.73
C LEU A 154 26.69 -12.94 26.44
N THR A 155 26.85 -12.72 27.75
CA THR A 155 27.57 -13.65 28.62
C THR A 155 26.83 -14.98 28.71
N ASP A 156 27.54 -16.05 29.04
CA ASP A 156 26.93 -17.38 29.21
C ASP A 156 25.84 -17.41 30.27
N GLU A 157 26.00 -16.61 31.34
CA GLU A 157 25.01 -16.44 32.40
C GLU A 157 23.71 -15.81 31.86
N HIS A 158 23.81 -14.70 31.11
CA HIS A 158 22.63 -14.07 30.50
C HIS A 158 21.97 -14.98 29.46
N ARG A 159 22.77 -15.71 28.66
CA ARG A 159 22.24 -16.66 27.68
C ARG A 159 21.46 -17.78 28.35
N LEU A 160 21.96 -18.31 29.47
CA LEU A 160 21.28 -19.34 30.26
C LEU A 160 20.00 -18.81 30.90
N LEU A 161 20.02 -17.58 31.43
CA LEU A 161 18.87 -16.91 32.01
C LEU A 161 17.72 -16.81 31.00
N PHE A 162 17.97 -16.24 29.82
CA PHE A 162 16.93 -16.10 28.78
C PHE A 162 16.42 -17.46 28.30
N SER A 163 17.28 -18.49 28.31
CA SER A 163 16.89 -19.85 27.92
C SER A 163 15.94 -20.54 28.89
N LYS A 164 15.82 -20.05 30.13
CA LYS A 164 14.95 -20.60 31.18
C LYS A 164 13.66 -19.80 31.37
N VAL A 165 13.36 -18.86 30.48
CA VAL A 165 12.11 -18.10 30.56
C VAL A 165 10.93 -19.04 30.31
N ILE A 166 9.88 -18.89 31.10
CA ILE A 166 8.66 -19.70 30.99
C ILE A 166 7.84 -19.19 29.80
N GLU A 167 7.56 -20.06 28.83
CA GLU A 167 6.73 -19.72 27.65
C GLU A 167 5.23 -19.88 27.94
N GLU A 168 4.85 -20.80 28.82
CA GLU A 168 3.45 -21.18 29.02
C GLU A 168 2.81 -20.39 30.16
N ASN A 169 1.71 -19.70 29.86
CA ASN A 169 0.90 -19.02 30.86
C ASN A 169 0.00 -20.04 31.58
N THR A 170 0.52 -20.62 32.66
CA THR A 170 -0.22 -21.59 33.50
C THR A 170 -1.15 -20.91 34.50
N THR A 171 -0.90 -19.65 34.84
CA THR A 171 -1.68 -18.89 35.82
C THR A 171 -2.94 -18.27 35.21
N ARG A 172 -3.05 -18.22 33.88
CA ARG A 172 -4.12 -17.55 33.11
C ARG A 172 -4.23 -16.06 33.35
N GLU A 173 -3.19 -15.47 33.94
CA GLU A 173 -3.13 -14.03 34.17
C GLU A 173 -2.96 -13.29 32.84
N ALA A 174 -3.50 -12.08 32.71
CA ALA A 174 -3.38 -11.25 31.50
C ALA A 174 -1.98 -10.61 31.34
N VAL A 175 -0.91 -11.39 31.57
CA VAL A 175 0.49 -11.00 31.44
C VAL A 175 1.04 -11.64 30.17
N TYR A 176 1.48 -10.79 29.24
CA TYR A 176 1.96 -11.22 27.93
C TYR A 176 3.40 -10.78 27.72
N TYR A 177 4.21 -11.64 27.11
CA TYR A 177 5.41 -11.15 26.43
C TYR A 177 5.01 -10.33 25.21
N ILE A 178 5.89 -9.44 24.74
CA ILE A 178 5.59 -8.52 23.63
C ILE A 178 5.15 -9.28 22.36
N ASP A 179 5.76 -10.44 22.06
CA ASP A 179 5.40 -11.28 20.92
C ASP A 179 4.03 -11.94 21.08
N GLU A 180 3.68 -12.37 22.30
CA GLU A 180 2.38 -12.95 22.62
C GLU A 180 1.28 -11.90 22.57
N TRP A 181 1.56 -10.70 23.09
CA TRP A 181 0.65 -9.56 23.01
C TRP A 181 0.37 -9.15 21.57
N LEU A 182 1.42 -9.03 20.74
CA LEU A 182 1.28 -8.73 19.30
C LEU A 182 0.53 -9.85 18.55
N ARG A 183 0.71 -11.11 18.94
CA ARG A 183 -0.08 -12.23 18.41
C ARG A 183 -1.55 -12.13 18.81
N ALA A 184 -1.83 -11.81 20.07
CA ALA A 184 -3.20 -11.66 20.58
C ALA A 184 -3.93 -10.50 19.89
N ILE A 185 -3.23 -9.38 19.63
CA ILE A 185 -3.76 -8.27 18.83
C ILE A 185 -3.98 -8.70 17.38
N GLY A 186 -2.99 -9.30 16.73
CA GLY A 186 -3.07 -9.69 15.33
C GLY A 186 -4.13 -10.75 15.02
N SER A 187 -4.42 -11.62 15.99
CA SER A 187 -5.50 -12.61 15.93
C SER A 187 -6.88 -12.06 16.33
N GLY A 188 -6.96 -10.80 16.77
CA GLY A 188 -8.22 -10.15 17.16
C GLY A 188 -8.74 -10.52 18.55
N LYS A 189 -7.96 -11.28 19.35
CA LYS A 189 -8.33 -11.63 20.73
C LYS A 189 -8.28 -10.44 21.68
N ILE A 190 -7.34 -9.52 21.44
CA ILE A 190 -7.19 -8.28 22.20
C ILE A 190 -7.34 -7.11 21.24
N GLY A 191 -8.21 -6.16 21.56
CA GLY A 191 -8.31 -4.90 20.82
C GLY A 191 -7.04 -4.06 20.97
N PRO A 192 -6.61 -3.33 19.93
CA PRO A 192 -5.51 -2.36 20.08
C PRO A 192 -5.88 -1.32 21.14
N SER A 193 -4.91 -0.92 21.95
CA SER A 193 -5.11 0.11 22.99
C SER A 193 -5.79 1.34 22.42
N THR A 194 -6.89 1.78 23.05
CA THR A 194 -7.70 2.94 22.63
C THR A 194 -7.12 4.27 23.09
N THR A 195 -6.04 4.28 23.87
CA THR A 195 -5.47 5.49 24.48
C THR A 195 -4.28 6.03 23.68
N ASP A 196 -4.46 7.27 23.21
CA ASP A 196 -3.50 8.29 22.71
C ASP A 196 -2.73 8.06 21.40
N GLU A 197 -2.72 6.86 20.82
CA GLU A 197 -2.31 6.72 19.41
C GLU A 197 -3.55 6.86 18.51
N VAL A 198 -3.64 8.01 17.82
CA VAL A 198 -4.54 8.16 16.66
C VAL A 198 -4.32 6.91 15.82
N LYS A 199 -5.35 6.05 15.67
CA LYS A 199 -5.30 4.89 14.76
C LYS A 199 -4.61 5.38 13.50
N SER A 200 -3.35 5.00 13.31
CA SER A 200 -2.70 5.20 12.03
C SER A 200 -3.49 4.25 11.16
N LYS A 201 -4.52 4.78 10.49
CA LYS A 201 -5.30 4.04 9.51
C LYS A 201 -4.26 3.28 8.72
N LYS A 202 -4.33 1.94 8.72
CA LYS A 202 -3.58 1.07 7.80
C LYS A 202 -3.34 1.92 6.59
N LYS A 203 -2.09 2.34 6.38
CA LYS A 203 -1.74 3.31 5.34
C LYS A 203 -2.52 2.84 4.13
N ASP A 204 -3.56 3.59 3.81
CA ASP A 204 -4.67 3.05 3.02
C ASP A 204 -4.13 3.07 1.61
N ASP A 205 -3.25 2.12 1.30
CA ASP A 205 -2.53 2.07 0.06
C ASP A 205 -3.59 2.00 -1.04
N SER A 206 -4.73 1.35 -0.79
CA SER A 206 -5.93 1.47 -1.63
C SER A 206 -6.42 2.91 -1.80
N ALA A 207 -6.71 3.66 -0.73
CA ALA A 207 -7.13 5.06 -0.88
C ALA A 207 -6.05 5.98 -1.46
N ARG A 208 -4.76 5.75 -1.17
CA ARG A 208 -3.64 6.49 -1.75
C ARG A 208 -3.48 6.17 -3.24
N PHE A 209 -3.61 4.90 -3.63
CA PHE A 209 -3.62 4.47 -5.03
C PHE A 209 -4.86 5.01 -5.75
N GLN A 210 -6.03 5.00 -5.14
CA GLN A 210 -7.25 5.62 -5.67
C GLN A 210 -7.09 7.14 -5.84
N GLN A 211 -6.44 7.83 -4.89
CA GLN A 211 -6.12 9.26 -5.02
C GLN A 211 -5.13 9.53 -6.15
N LEU A 212 -4.09 8.70 -6.29
CA LEU A 212 -3.12 8.81 -7.39
C LEU A 212 -3.79 8.55 -8.74
N LEU A 213 -4.64 7.54 -8.83
CA LEU A 213 -5.41 7.20 -10.02
C LEU A 213 -6.39 8.32 -10.39
N SER A 214 -7.13 8.86 -9.42
CA SER A 214 -8.03 10.01 -9.63
C SER A 214 -7.26 11.24 -10.12
N LYS A 215 -6.09 11.51 -9.55
CA LYS A 215 -5.23 12.62 -9.99
C LYS A 215 -4.69 12.40 -11.41
N ALA A 216 -4.27 11.18 -11.74
CA ALA A 216 -3.79 10.84 -13.08
C ALA A 216 -4.91 10.93 -14.13
N GLN A 217 -6.12 10.44 -13.81
CA GLN A 217 -7.30 10.60 -14.64
C GLN A 217 -7.67 12.06 -14.86
N GLY A 218 -7.60 12.90 -13.81
CA GLY A 218 -7.83 14.34 -13.93
C GLY A 218 -6.82 15.03 -14.85
N LYS A 219 -5.54 14.62 -14.80
CA LYS A 219 -4.52 15.11 -15.74
C LYS A 219 -4.79 14.69 -17.18
N LEU A 220 -5.16 13.42 -17.39
CA LEU A 220 -5.50 12.89 -18.72
C LEU A 220 -6.68 13.66 -19.34
N GLN A 221 -7.74 13.87 -18.56
CA GLN A 221 -8.91 14.64 -19.00
C GLN A 221 -8.54 16.09 -19.34
N SER A 222 -7.68 16.72 -18.53
CA SER A 222 -7.19 18.07 -18.83
C SER A 222 -6.38 18.12 -20.13
N ALA A 223 -5.51 17.13 -20.36
CA ALA A 223 -4.73 17.03 -21.60
C ALA A 223 -5.65 16.81 -22.83
N GLU A 224 -6.68 15.97 -22.70
CA GLU A 224 -7.68 15.76 -23.75
C GLU A 224 -8.42 17.05 -24.10
N ASN A 225 -8.85 17.81 -23.09
CA ASN A 225 -9.55 19.08 -23.30
C ASN A 225 -8.68 20.10 -24.03
N LEU A 226 -7.39 20.19 -23.68
CA LEU A 226 -6.43 21.07 -24.36
C LEU A 226 -6.21 20.66 -25.82
N LEU A 227 -6.07 19.36 -26.08
CA LEU A 227 -5.96 18.82 -27.45
C LEU A 227 -7.19 19.15 -28.29
N ARG A 228 -8.40 18.94 -27.75
CA ARG A 228 -9.66 19.28 -28.45
C ARG A 228 -9.73 20.78 -28.75
N ALA A 229 -9.46 21.63 -27.76
CA ALA A 229 -9.48 23.08 -27.94
C ALA A 229 -8.49 23.56 -29.01
N LYS A 230 -7.27 23.00 -29.03
CA LYS A 230 -6.27 23.33 -30.05
C LYS A 230 -6.59 22.76 -31.43
N SER A 231 -7.21 21.58 -31.49
CA SER A 231 -7.70 21.03 -32.77
C SER A 231 -8.79 21.90 -33.37
N GLU A 232 -9.71 22.41 -32.56
CA GLU A 232 -10.73 23.35 -33.01
C GLU A 232 -10.13 24.69 -33.46
N GLU A 233 -9.11 25.19 -32.76
CA GLU A 233 -8.37 26.38 -33.18
C GLU A 233 -7.73 26.19 -34.56
N ARG A 234 -7.09 25.05 -34.80
CA ARG A 234 -6.55 24.70 -36.13
C ARG A 234 -7.64 24.74 -37.19
N SER A 235 -8.78 24.07 -36.95
CA SER A 235 -9.90 24.05 -37.91
C SER A 235 -10.42 25.46 -38.22
N ARG A 236 -10.53 26.34 -37.21
CA ARG A 236 -10.92 27.74 -37.44
C ARG A 236 -9.94 28.48 -38.36
N ILE A 237 -8.64 28.31 -38.15
CA ILE A 237 -7.61 28.97 -38.98
C ILE A 237 -7.60 28.37 -40.40
N GLU A 238 -7.79 27.05 -40.53
CA GLU A 238 -7.93 26.38 -41.83
C GLU A 238 -9.12 26.93 -42.63
N ASP A 239 -10.26 27.18 -41.98
CA ASP A 239 -11.43 27.75 -42.65
C ASP A 239 -11.20 29.21 -43.09
N VAL A 240 -10.46 30.00 -42.30
CA VAL A 240 -10.03 31.35 -42.71
C VAL A 240 -9.10 31.28 -43.94
N LEU A 241 -8.21 30.29 -43.99
CA LEU A 241 -7.34 30.08 -45.17
C LEU A 241 -8.16 29.70 -46.40
N LYS A 242 -9.13 28.79 -46.28
CA LYS A 242 -10.02 28.39 -47.39
C LYS A 242 -10.79 29.59 -47.95
N ASN A 243 -11.39 30.40 -47.09
CA ASN A 243 -12.13 31.60 -47.50
C ASN A 243 -11.23 32.63 -48.19
N SER A 244 -9.96 32.72 -47.76
CA SER A 244 -8.95 33.58 -48.37
C SER A 244 -8.60 33.10 -49.79
N ILE A 245 -8.43 31.79 -49.98
CA ILE A 245 -8.20 31.16 -51.30
C ILE A 245 -9.39 31.37 -52.24
N GLU A 246 -10.62 31.22 -51.73
CA GLU A 246 -11.83 31.47 -52.50
C GLU A 246 -11.88 32.93 -52.98
N THR A 247 -11.58 33.88 -52.09
CA THR A 247 -11.58 35.32 -52.42
C THR A 247 -10.58 35.68 -53.54
N ILE A 248 -9.38 35.09 -53.52
CA ILE A 248 -8.34 35.40 -54.52
C ILE A 248 -8.58 34.73 -55.87
N THR A 249 -9.40 33.68 -55.93
CA THR A 249 -9.65 32.91 -57.17
C THR A 249 -10.86 33.39 -57.97
N VAL A 250 -11.69 34.27 -57.40
CA VAL A 250 -12.81 34.93 -58.07
C VAL A 250 -12.31 36.12 -58.90
N HIS A 251 -12.53 36.12 -60.21
CA HIS A 251 -12.10 37.22 -61.09
C HIS A 251 -13.22 37.66 -62.02
N ASP A 252 -13.30 38.97 -62.23
CA ASP A 252 -14.16 39.55 -63.25
C ASP A 252 -13.56 39.36 -64.65
N SER A 253 -14.42 39.48 -65.67
CA SER A 253 -13.99 39.48 -67.07
C SER A 253 -13.53 40.87 -67.49
N LEU A 254 -12.43 40.93 -68.24
CA LEU A 254 -11.89 42.18 -68.76
C LEU A 254 -12.83 42.77 -69.82
N THR A 255 -13.26 44.02 -69.62
CA THR A 255 -14.16 44.71 -70.54
C THR A 255 -13.60 44.75 -71.96
N GLY A 256 -14.37 44.26 -72.93
CA GLY A 256 -13.98 44.22 -74.34
C GLY A 256 -13.17 42.99 -74.78
N PHE A 257 -12.83 42.08 -73.87
CA PHE A 257 -12.10 40.84 -74.18
C PHE A 257 -12.84 39.61 -73.65
N ALA A 258 -13.32 38.74 -74.56
CA ALA A 258 -13.98 37.51 -74.18
C ALA A 258 -12.98 36.49 -73.60
N GLY A 259 -13.28 35.94 -72.41
CA GLY A 259 -12.50 34.88 -71.77
C GLY A 259 -11.22 35.34 -71.06
N VAL A 260 -10.92 36.64 -71.04
CA VAL A 260 -9.75 37.20 -70.34
C VAL A 260 -10.19 37.70 -68.96
N LYS A 261 -9.52 37.24 -67.90
CA LYS A 261 -9.76 37.68 -66.52
C LYS A 261 -9.05 39.01 -66.24
N THR A 262 -9.64 39.84 -65.38
CA THR A 262 -9.00 41.09 -64.90
C THR A 262 -7.82 40.82 -63.98
N CYS A 263 -6.95 41.82 -63.81
CA CYS A 263 -5.90 41.82 -62.79
C CYS A 263 -6.49 41.73 -61.38
N TYR A 264 -5.68 41.30 -60.41
CA TYR A 264 -6.08 41.28 -59.00
C TYR A 264 -6.52 42.65 -58.50
N THR A 265 -7.64 42.66 -57.76
CA THR A 265 -8.12 43.84 -57.05
C THR A 265 -7.21 44.17 -55.85
N GLU A 266 -7.28 45.41 -55.34
CA GLU A 266 -6.53 45.78 -54.13
C GLU A 266 -6.92 44.93 -52.90
N GLN A 267 -8.18 44.50 -52.83
CA GLN A 267 -8.62 43.56 -51.79
C GLN A 267 -7.93 42.20 -51.93
N GLN A 268 -7.88 41.63 -53.14
CA GLN A 268 -7.22 40.35 -53.37
C GLN A 268 -5.71 40.40 -53.12
N LYS A 269 -5.05 41.51 -53.49
CA LYS A 269 -3.62 41.72 -53.19
C LYS A 269 -3.35 41.79 -51.69
N ARG A 270 -4.23 42.42 -50.90
CA ARG A 270 -4.13 42.42 -49.44
C ARG A 270 -4.31 41.01 -48.87
N THR A 271 -5.37 40.31 -49.30
CA THR A 271 -5.61 38.91 -48.89
C THR A 271 -4.44 38.00 -49.21
N LEU A 272 -3.79 38.15 -50.38
CA LEU A 272 -2.56 37.43 -50.74
C LEU A 272 -1.40 37.69 -49.77
N GLY A 273 -1.28 38.92 -49.26
CA GLY A 273 -0.29 39.27 -48.23
C GLY A 273 -0.58 38.59 -46.89
N ASP A 274 -1.84 38.63 -46.46
CA ASP A 274 -2.29 38.09 -45.16
C ASP A 274 -2.19 36.56 -45.09
N MET A 275 -2.34 35.86 -46.23
CA MET A 275 -2.20 34.39 -46.31
C MET A 275 -0.85 33.89 -45.78
N GLY A 276 0.23 34.66 -45.98
CA GLY A 276 1.54 34.31 -45.43
C GLY A 276 1.55 34.25 -43.89
N GLU A 277 0.76 35.09 -43.23
CA GLU A 277 0.61 35.08 -41.77
C GLU A 277 -0.28 33.93 -41.30
N ILE A 278 -1.38 33.67 -41.99
CA ILE A 278 -2.29 32.54 -41.69
C ILE A 278 -1.53 31.20 -41.73
N VAL A 279 -0.67 31.00 -42.75
CA VAL A 279 0.15 29.78 -42.85
C VAL A 279 1.16 29.68 -41.71
N ARG A 280 1.77 30.80 -41.29
CA ARG A 280 2.68 30.80 -40.12
C ARG A 280 1.93 30.45 -38.83
N GLN A 281 0.71 30.95 -38.65
CA GLN A 281 -0.12 30.61 -37.50
C GLN A 281 -0.49 29.12 -37.49
N LEU A 282 -0.85 28.54 -38.64
CA LEU A 282 -1.10 27.09 -38.75
C LEU A 282 0.11 26.25 -38.34
N LEU A 283 1.30 26.61 -38.79
CA LEU A 283 2.54 25.92 -38.39
C LEU A 283 2.85 26.07 -36.89
N SER A 284 2.46 27.19 -36.27
CA SER A 284 2.61 27.38 -34.83
C SER A 284 1.66 26.47 -34.05
N VAL A 285 0.39 26.44 -34.43
CA VAL A 285 -0.63 25.60 -33.80
C VAL A 285 -0.31 24.12 -33.96
N ASP A 286 0.23 23.70 -35.12
CA ASP A 286 0.66 22.33 -35.35
C ASP A 286 1.77 21.88 -34.39
N LYS A 287 2.79 22.73 -34.18
CA LYS A 287 3.85 22.47 -33.18
C LYS A 287 3.31 22.36 -31.76
N GLU A 288 2.35 23.21 -31.41
CA GLU A 288 1.69 23.14 -30.10
C GLU A 288 0.86 21.86 -29.94
N LEU A 289 0.13 21.47 -30.99
CA LEU A 289 -0.62 20.21 -31.04
C LEU A 289 0.29 19.00 -30.88
N GLN A 290 1.44 18.99 -31.54
CA GLN A 290 2.43 17.92 -31.39
C GLN A 290 2.85 17.79 -29.93
N LYS A 291 3.23 18.90 -29.28
CA LYS A 291 3.60 18.89 -27.86
C LYS A 291 2.47 18.39 -26.96
N LEU A 292 1.24 18.87 -27.17
CA LEU A 292 0.08 18.42 -26.38
C LEU A 292 -0.24 16.94 -26.60
N SER A 293 0.03 16.41 -27.79
CA SER A 293 -0.16 14.98 -28.10
C SER A 293 0.85 14.09 -27.35
N GLU A 294 2.09 14.56 -27.21
CA GLU A 294 3.12 13.90 -26.41
C GLU A 294 2.74 13.91 -24.92
N ASP A 295 2.31 15.07 -24.40
CA ASP A 295 1.85 15.22 -23.02
C ASP A 295 0.64 14.30 -22.71
N TYR A 296 -0.29 14.16 -23.66
CA TYR A 296 -1.43 13.23 -23.54
C TYR A 296 -0.97 11.77 -23.50
N SER A 297 -0.07 11.36 -24.40
CA SER A 297 0.48 9.99 -24.44
C SER A 297 1.18 9.62 -23.12
N ILE A 298 1.93 10.56 -22.54
CA ILE A 298 2.55 10.38 -21.22
C ILE A 298 1.49 10.22 -20.13
N ALA A 299 0.48 11.08 -20.10
CA ALA A 299 -0.60 11.00 -19.13
C ALA A 299 -1.42 9.70 -19.25
N GLU A 300 -1.63 9.20 -20.47
CA GLU A 300 -2.31 7.94 -20.74
C GLU A 300 -1.48 6.75 -20.24
N SER A 301 -0.18 6.75 -20.50
CA SER A 301 0.76 5.75 -19.99
C SER A 301 0.76 5.72 -18.46
N ASP A 302 0.77 6.88 -17.81
CA ASP A 302 0.70 7.00 -16.34
C ASP A 302 -0.59 6.36 -15.80
N VAL A 303 -1.74 6.68 -16.39
CA VAL A 303 -3.04 6.08 -15.98
C VAL A 303 -3.03 4.56 -16.18
N ARG A 304 -2.55 4.08 -17.33
CA ARG A 304 -2.50 2.64 -17.64
C ARG A 304 -1.59 1.89 -16.67
N SER A 305 -0.44 2.47 -16.32
CA SER A 305 0.51 1.89 -15.36
C SER A 305 -0.08 1.81 -13.95
N LEU A 306 -0.93 2.77 -13.57
CA LEU A 306 -1.62 2.78 -12.28
C LEU A 306 -2.80 1.81 -12.26
N GLN A 307 -3.54 1.67 -13.37
CA GLN A 307 -4.64 0.71 -13.50
C GLN A 307 -4.16 -0.75 -13.44
N GLN A 308 -2.99 -1.06 -14.02
CA GLN A 308 -2.41 -2.42 -13.94
C GLN A 308 -1.96 -2.84 -12.53
N LYS A 309 -1.86 -1.87 -11.61
CA LYS A 309 -1.43 -2.11 -10.21
C LYS A 309 -2.61 -2.19 -9.23
N VAL A 310 -3.83 -1.94 -9.71
CA VAL A 310 -5.11 -2.10 -8.99
C VAL A 310 -5.70 -3.45 -9.34
#